data_AF-X0TX91-F1
#
_entry.id   AF-X0TX91-F1
#
_cell.length_a   1.000
_cell.length_b   1.000
_cell.length_c   1.000
_cell.angle_alpha   90.00
_cell.angle_beta   90.00
_cell.angle_gamma   90.00
#
_symmetry.space_group_name_H-M   'P 1'
#
loop_
_entity.id
_entity.type
_entity.pdbx_description
1 polymer ?
#
loop_
_entity_poly.entity_id
_entity_poly.type
_entity_poly.pdbx_seq_one_letter_code
_entity_poly.pdbx_strand_id
1 'polypeptide(L)' 'EKPLALPKEFVKLAIELVAIEWFVSSTGKTQVEPKENIKKRLGRSPDHADALALTYARPRRKGRVIY' A
#
# COMPACT_ATOMS: atom_id res chain seq x y z
N GLU A 1 -11.59 16.46 7.57
CA GLU A 1 -10.80 15.60 6.66
C GLU A 1 -11.61 15.35 5.39
N LYS A 2 -10.98 15.23 4.22
CA LYS A 2 -11.72 14.97 2.96
C LYS A 2 -12.07 13.48 2.91
N PRO A 3 -13.34 13.10 2.69
CA PRO A 3 -13.70 11.69 2.60
C PRO A 3 -12.97 11.04 1.42
N LEU A 4 -12.41 9.86 1.66
CA LEU A 4 -11.75 9.07 0.62
C LEU A 4 -12.80 8.47 -0.32
N ALA A 5 -12.60 8.65 -1.62
CA ALA A 5 -13.42 7.97 -2.61
C ALA A 5 -12.97 6.50 -2.66
N LEU A 6 -13.80 5.61 -2.11
CA LEU A 6 -13.58 4.17 -2.26
C LEU A 6 -13.95 3.74 -3.69
N PRO A 7 -13.20 2.79 -4.27
CA PRO A 7 -13.57 2.20 -5.57
C PRO A 7 -14.95 1.56 -5.48
N LYS A 8 -15.68 1.55 -6.60
CA LYS A 8 -17.02 0.92 -6.69
C LYS A 8 -16.93 -0.58 -6.41
N GLU A 9 -15.80 -1.19 -6.73
CA GLU A 9 -15.44 -2.57 -6.51
C GLU A 9 -14.94 -2.81 -5.06
N PHE A 10 -15.69 -2.34 -4.07
CA PHE A 10 -15.32 -2.42 -2.64
C PHE A 10 -14.93 -3.84 -2.21
N VAL A 11 -15.62 -4.87 -2.71
CA VAL A 11 -15.31 -6.28 -2.41
C VAL A 11 -13.88 -6.63 -2.80
N LYS A 12 -13.41 -6.18 -3.96
CA LYS A 12 -12.05 -6.46 -4.43
C LYS A 12 -11.00 -5.76 -3.57
N LEU A 13 -11.26 -4.51 -3.19
CA LEU A 13 -10.42 -3.77 -2.25
C LEU A 13 -10.36 -4.48 -0.88
N ALA A 14 -11.50 -4.90 -0.33
CA ALA A 14 -11.55 -5.58 0.96
C ALA A 14 -10.74 -6.89 0.95
N ILE A 15 -10.87 -7.69 -0.11
CA ILE A 15 -10.08 -8.92 -0.28
C ILE A 15 -8.57 -8.60 -0.35
N GLU A 16 -8.19 -7.57 -1.10
CA GLU A 16 -6.78 -7.15 -1.19
C GLU A 16 -6.22 -6.69 0.16
N LEU A 17 -6.99 -5.92 0.94
CA LEU A 17 -6.57 -5.44 2.26
C LEU A 17 -6.38 -6.56 3.29
N VAL A 18 -7.30 -7.53 3.32
CA VAL A 18 -7.24 -8.65 4.27
C VAL A 18 -6.15 -9.65 3.90
N ALA A 19 -5.80 -9.75 2.61
CA ALA A 19 -4.80 -10.69 2.15
C ALA A 19 -3.35 -10.26 2.44
N ILE A 20 -3.09 -8.96 2.69
CA ILE A 20 -1.74 -8.43 2.90
C ILE A 20 -1.15 -8.94 4.22
N GLU A 21 0.04 -9.55 4.13
CA GLU A 21 0.79 -10.01 5.31
C GLU A 21 1.84 -8.98 5.75
N TRP A 22 2.19 -9.01 7.04
CA TRP A 22 3.19 -8.13 7.63
C TRP A 22 4.07 -8.90 8.60
N PHE A 23 5.26 -8.37 8.87
CA PHE A 23 6.23 -8.94 9.78
C PHE A 23 6.93 -7.84 10.59
N VAL A 24 7.56 -8.25 11.69
CA VAL A 24 8.46 -7.38 12.45
C VAL A 24 9.85 -7.50 11.83
N SER A 25 10.36 -6.41 11.27
CA SER A 25 11.70 -6.38 10.70
C SER A 25 12.80 -6.57 11.76
N SER A 26 14.03 -6.85 11.34
CA SER A 26 15.19 -6.98 12.23
C SER A 26 15.46 -5.73 13.09
N THR A 27 14.89 -4.58 12.70
CA THR A 27 14.97 -3.31 13.44
C THR A 27 13.79 -3.09 14.40
N GLY A 28 12.93 -4.09 14.59
CA GLY A 28 11.75 -4.03 15.47
C GLY A 28 10.55 -3.27 14.89
N LYS A 29 10.59 -2.91 13.60
CA LYS A 29 9.52 -2.13 12.94
C LYS A 29 8.54 -3.03 12.20
N THR A 30 7.25 -2.72 12.24
CA THR A 30 6.23 -3.31 11.38
C THR A 30 6.54 -3.00 9.92
N GLN A 31 6.65 -4.04 9.11
CA GLN A 31 6.89 -3.95 7.68
C GLN A 31 5.91 -4.86 6.96
N VAL A 32 5.32 -4.34 5.90
CA VAL A 32 4.44 -5.10 5.00
C VAL A 32 5.29 -5.94 4.05
N GLU A 33 4.79 -7.10 3.64
CA GLU A 33 5.46 -7.93 2.64
C GLU A 33 5.74 -7.15 1.32
N PRO A 34 6.84 -7.44 0.61
CA PRO A 34 7.12 -6.82 -0.68
C PRO A 34 6.03 -7.13 -1.73
N LYS A 35 5.74 -6.17 -2.61
CA LYS A 35 4.73 -6.30 -3.69
C LYS A 35 4.94 -7.55 -4.56
N GLU A 36 6.19 -7.92 -4.82
CA GLU A 36 6.53 -9.13 -5.59
C GLU A 36 6.10 -10.42 -4.89
N ASN A 37 6.19 -10.47 -3.56
CA ASN A 37 5.78 -11.63 -2.77
C ASN A 37 4.25 -11.76 -2.74
N ILE A 38 3.54 -10.64 -2.61
CA ILE A 38 2.07 -10.61 -2.74
C ILE A 38 1.66 -11.19 -4.10
N LYS A 39 2.30 -10.72 -5.18
CA LYS A 39 1.99 -11.16 -6.54
C LYS A 39 2.27 -12.66 -6.73
N LYS A 40 3.37 -13.18 -6.17
CA LYS A 40 3.70 -14.62 -6.22
C LYS A 40 2.68 -15.48 -5.48
N ARG A 41 2.24 -15.04 -4.29
CA ARG A 41 1.31 -15.80 -3.43
C ARG A 41 -0.14 -15.74 -3.93
N LEU A 42 -0.61 -14.57 -4.34
CA LEU A 42 -2.01 -14.34 -4.73
C LEU A 42 -2.24 -14.48 -6.24
N GLY A 43 -1.19 -14.60 -7.05
CA GLY A 43 -1.26 -14.61 -8.52
C GLY A 43 -1.70 -13.29 -9.14
N ARG A 44 -1.87 -12.23 -8.34
CA ARG A 44 -2.34 -10.90 -8.77
C ARG A 44 -1.72 -9.79 -7.91
N SER A 45 -1.63 -8.59 -8.48
CA SER A 45 -1.17 -7.39 -7.77
C SER A 45 -2.32 -6.78 -6.93
N PRO A 46 -2.06 -6.26 -5.71
CA PRO A 46 -3.06 -5.62 -4.87
C PRO A 46 -3.23 -4.13 -5.22
N ASP A 47 -3.63 -3.84 -6.47
CA ASP A 47 -3.57 -2.48 -7.02
C ASP A 47 -4.53 -1.49 -6.32
N HIS A 48 -5.69 -1.93 -5.82
CA HIS A 48 -6.62 -1.05 -5.12
C HIS A 48 -6.11 -0.70 -3.72
N ALA A 49 -5.55 -1.67 -3.00
CA ALA A 49 -4.95 -1.44 -1.69
C ALA A 49 -3.72 -0.52 -1.78
N ASP A 50 -2.86 -0.71 -2.79
CA ASP A 50 -1.69 0.13 -3.05
C ASP A 50 -2.10 1.58 -3.40
N ALA A 51 -3.08 1.73 -4.30
CA ALA A 51 -3.65 3.03 -4.64
C ALA A 51 -4.25 3.75 -3.42
N LEU A 52 -5.00 3.02 -2.57
CA LEU A 52 -5.55 3.57 -1.33
C LEU A 52 -4.43 4.01 -0.38
N ALA A 53 -3.39 3.21 -0.19
CA ALA A 53 -2.25 3.56 0.67
C ALA A 53 -1.56 4.85 0.21
N LEU A 54 -1.40 5.05 -1.09
CA LEU A 54 -0.81 6.28 -1.66
C LEU A 54 -1.64 7.53 -1.35
N THR A 55 -2.95 7.42 -1.18
CA THR A 55 -3.78 8.59 -0.81
C THR A 55 -3.49 9.13 0.59
N TYR A 56 -2.93 8.30 1.48
CA TYR A 56 -2.49 8.71 2.81
C TYR A 56 -1.06 9.29 2.82
N ALA A 57 -0.31 9.12 1.73
CA ALA A 57 1.04 9.64 1.64
C ALA A 57 1.03 11.17 1.54
N ARG A 58 1.81 11.84 2.39
CA ARG A 58 2.04 13.28 2.23
C ARG A 58 3.00 13.54 1.08
N PRO A 59 2.75 14.56 0.23
CA PRO A 59 3.68 14.90 -0.85
C PRO A 59 5.04 15.24 -0.25
N ARG A 60 6.08 14.57 -0.74
CA ARG A 60 7.46 14.93 -0.37
C ARG A 60 7.79 16.29 -0.98
N ARG A 61 8.20 17.25 -0.15
CA ARG A 61 8.80 18.49 -0.66
C ARG A 61 10.03 18.09 -1.49
N LYS A 62 10.03 18.44 -2.78
CA LYS A 62 11.24 18.34 -3.62
C LYS A 62 12.34 19.15 -2.93
N GLY A 63 13.42 18.49 -2.48
CA GLY A 63 14.60 19.19 -2.02
C GLY A 63 15.12 20.08 -3.15
N ARG A 64 15.52 21.32 -2.84
CA ARG A 64 16.24 22.15 -3.80
C ARG A 64 17.53 21.41 -4.16
N VAL A 65 17.65 20.99 -5.42
CA VAL A 65 18.94 20.59 -5.97
C VAL A 65 19.72 21.89 -6.16
N ILE A 66 20.67 22.13 -5.26
CA ILE A 66 21.69 23.16 -5.42
C ILE A 66 22.83 22.50 -6.20
N TYR A 67 23.10 23.03 -7.39
CA TYR A 67 24.26 22.69 -8.23
C TYR A 67 25.51 23.39 -7.69
#